data_AF-X1AFG2-F1
#
_entry.id   AF-X1AFG2-F1
#
_cell.length_a   1.000
_cell.length_b   1.000
_cell.length_c   1.000
_cell.angle_alpha   90.00
_cell.angle_beta   90.00
_cell.angle_gamma   90.00
#
_symmetry.space_group_name_H-M   'P 1'
#
loop_
_entity.id
_entity.type
_entity.pdbx_description
1 polymer ?
#
loop_
_entity_poly.entity_id
_entity_poly.type
_entity_poly.pdbx_seq_one_letter_code
_entity_poly.pdbx_strand_id
1 'polypeptide(L)'
;STTVSIVFELLGAAVAISLIKISNSPEGAQDISVYINSGKALAIIAGILLSVIVAFTIGTLVQYLARMIFSFEYEKTLKYFGSVWGGIAITAITYFILIKGAKGSSFITAETLTWIKSNTLSILVVSFVGWTVLLQLLSWLFKIKTLKFIVLVGTFALAMAFAGNDLVNFIGVPLAGFESFKAYIASGSGEPGLLTMEVLQGKVQTPTHFLLIAGIIMIATLWLSKKARSVTKTELDLSRQSEGIERFESSFVARAIVRGAISLVSLTDPISVVVFQQFHR
;
A
#
# COMPACT_ATOMS: atom_id res chain seq x y z
N SER A 1 0.27 -2.34 11.54
CA SER A 1 0.78 -1.61 10.37
C SER A 1 2.01 -0.83 10.81
N THR A 2 3.18 -1.11 10.21
CA THR A 2 4.47 -0.43 10.45
C THR A 2 4.36 1.08 10.29
N THR A 3 3.69 1.54 9.23
CA THR A 3 3.49 2.98 8.94
C THR A 3 2.70 3.65 10.06
N VAL A 4 1.62 3.03 10.51
CA VAL A 4 0.77 3.56 11.59
C VAL A 4 1.59 3.64 12.87
N SER A 5 2.31 2.57 13.23
CA SER A 5 3.15 2.55 14.43
C SER A 5 4.19 3.67 14.43
N ILE A 6 4.97 3.82 13.36
CA ILE A 6 6.01 4.86 13.28
C ILE A 6 5.42 6.27 13.33
N VAL A 7 4.31 6.53 12.64
CA VAL A 7 3.67 7.85 12.67
C VAL A 7 3.21 8.21 14.09
N PHE A 8 2.58 7.27 14.80
CA PHE A 8 2.12 7.53 16.17
C PHE A 8 3.28 7.59 17.19
N GLU A 9 4.33 6.80 17.01
CA GLU A 9 5.55 6.88 17.83
C GLU A 9 6.25 8.24 17.67
N LEU A 10 6.42 8.71 16.43
CA LEU A 10 7.01 10.02 16.15
C LEU A 10 6.13 11.17 16.64
N LEU A 11 4.81 11.06 16.49
CA LEU A 11 3.88 12.06 17.02
C LEU A 11 3.94 12.10 18.56
N GLY A 12 3.99 10.95 19.21
CA GLY A 12 4.15 10.85 20.66
C GLY A 12 5.46 11.47 21.15
N ALA A 13 6.56 11.19 20.46
CA ALA A 13 7.85 11.83 20.75
C ALA A 13 7.80 13.36 20.56
N ALA A 14 7.17 13.83 19.48
CA ALA A 14 6.99 15.25 19.22
C ALA A 14 6.16 15.95 20.32
N VAL A 15 5.08 15.31 20.79
CA VAL A 15 4.27 15.81 21.93
C VAL A 15 5.13 15.89 23.19
N ALA A 16 5.86 14.84 23.53
CA ALA A 16 6.69 14.80 24.73
C ALA A 16 7.77 15.91 24.73
N ILE A 17 8.49 16.08 23.62
CA ILE A 17 9.51 17.13 23.48
C ILE A 17 8.88 18.54 23.50
N SER A 18 7.72 18.71 22.88
CA SER A 18 7.00 20.00 22.90
C SER A 18 6.57 20.38 24.31
N LEU A 19 6.07 19.41 25.10
CA LEU A 19 5.70 19.64 26.50
C LEU A 19 6.90 20.07 27.35
N ILE A 20 8.06 19.42 27.19
CA ILE A 20 9.29 19.81 27.88
C ILE A 20 9.73 21.23 27.48
N LYS A 21 9.62 21.58 26.20
CA LYS A 21 10.02 22.90 25.70
C LYS A 21 9.09 24.00 26.23
N ILE A 22 7.79 23.73 26.27
CA ILE A 22 6.78 24.62 26.85
C ILE A 22 7.02 24.79 28.36
N SER A 23 7.28 23.71 29.10
CA SER A 23 7.50 23.79 30.56
C SER A 23 8.74 24.60 30.94
N ASN A 24 9.72 24.67 30.04
CA ASN A 24 10.98 25.40 30.25
C ASN A 24 11.00 26.79 29.61
N SER A 25 9.92 27.22 28.94
CA SER A 25 9.84 28.55 28.30
C SER A 25 9.26 29.59 29.27
N PRO A 26 9.94 30.74 29.50
CA PRO A 26 9.42 31.80 30.36
C PRO A 26 8.17 32.51 29.79
N GLU A 27 8.04 32.48 28.47
CA GLU A 27 6.88 32.95 27.72
C GLU A 27 5.83 31.83 27.75
N GLY A 28 4.76 32.00 28.54
CA GLY A 28 3.78 30.97 28.88
C GLY A 28 3.21 30.17 27.70
N ALA A 29 2.65 29.00 28.02
CA ALA A 29 2.15 27.95 27.12
C ALA A 29 1.80 28.41 25.69
N GLN A 30 2.80 28.47 24.81
CA GLN A 30 2.54 28.54 23.39
C GLN A 30 1.81 27.25 22.98
N ASP A 31 0.89 27.38 22.02
CA ASP A 31 0.11 26.24 21.55
C ASP A 31 1.04 25.10 21.12
N ILE A 32 0.81 23.90 21.65
CA ILE A 32 1.43 22.65 21.18
C ILE A 32 1.30 22.51 19.64
N SER A 33 0.25 23.11 19.08
CA SER A 33 -0.01 23.15 17.64
C SER A 33 1.04 23.90 16.82
N VAL A 34 1.86 24.77 17.44
CA VAL A 34 2.96 25.51 16.79
C VAL A 34 4.24 24.66 16.75
N TYR A 35 4.51 23.87 17.79
CA TYR A 35 5.70 23.01 17.85
C TYR A 35 5.54 21.71 17.06
N ILE A 36 4.30 21.23 16.93
CA ILE A 36 3.97 20.04 16.15
C ILE A 36 3.36 20.50 14.84
N ASN A 37 3.79 19.91 13.72
CA ASN A 37 3.10 20.08 12.45
C ASN A 37 1.74 19.35 12.45
N SER A 38 0.81 19.85 13.25
CA SER A 38 -0.49 19.24 13.53
C SER A 38 -1.31 19.06 12.27
N GLY A 39 -1.20 20.01 11.32
CA GLY A 39 -1.83 19.91 10.02
C GLY A 39 -1.32 18.72 9.19
N LYS A 40 0.00 18.52 9.10
CA LYS A 40 0.56 17.35 8.41
C LYS A 40 0.28 16.05 9.15
N ALA A 41 0.39 16.03 10.48
CA ALA A 41 0.11 14.85 11.28
C ALA A 41 -1.35 14.40 11.12
N LEU A 42 -2.30 15.32 11.22
CA LEU A 42 -3.73 15.03 11.01
C LEU A 42 -3.99 14.58 9.57
N ALA A 43 -3.36 15.20 8.58
CA ALA A 43 -3.48 14.76 7.18
C ALA A 43 -2.97 13.32 6.97
N ILE A 44 -1.89 12.91 7.63
CA ILE A 44 -1.39 11.53 7.57
C ILE A 44 -2.38 10.55 8.24
N ILE A 45 -2.86 10.88 9.44
CA ILE A 45 -3.84 10.04 10.18
C ILE A 45 -5.14 9.89 9.39
N ALA A 46 -5.68 11.01 8.88
CA ALA A 46 -6.86 11.02 8.03
C ALA A 46 -6.61 10.20 6.75
N GLY A 47 -5.43 10.34 6.13
CA GLY A 47 -5.04 9.56 4.96
C GLY A 47 -5.04 8.05 5.20
N ILE A 48 -4.59 7.59 6.37
CA ILE A 48 -4.62 6.16 6.76
C ILE A 48 -6.08 5.66 6.78
N LEU A 49 -6.98 6.36 7.48
CA LEU A 49 -8.38 5.95 7.60
C LEU A 49 -9.12 6.05 6.26
N LEU A 50 -8.92 7.15 5.54
CA LEU A 50 -9.57 7.39 4.24
C LEU A 50 -9.11 6.36 3.20
N SER A 51 -7.86 5.93 3.24
CA SER A 51 -7.33 4.92 2.30
C SER A 51 -8.10 3.60 2.38
N VAL A 52 -8.53 3.20 3.58
CA VAL A 52 -9.31 1.97 3.79
C VAL A 52 -10.68 2.12 3.13
N ILE A 53 -11.37 3.24 3.36
CA ILE A 53 -12.69 3.52 2.76
C ILE A 53 -12.58 3.50 1.22
N VAL A 54 -11.62 4.24 0.66
CA VAL A 54 -11.39 4.31 -0.79
C VAL A 54 -11.08 2.93 -1.36
N ALA A 55 -10.24 2.14 -0.68
CA ALA A 55 -9.90 0.79 -1.13
C ALA A 55 -11.12 -0.14 -1.15
N PHE A 56 -11.99 -0.09 -0.13
CA PHE A 56 -13.23 -0.87 -0.10
C PHE A 56 -14.20 -0.42 -1.19
N THR A 57 -14.44 0.89 -1.34
CA THR A 57 -15.39 1.42 -2.34
C THR A 57 -14.95 1.08 -3.77
N ILE A 58 -13.69 1.35 -4.11
CA ILE A 58 -13.15 1.05 -5.45
C ILE A 58 -13.06 -0.47 -5.65
N GLY A 59 -12.67 -1.22 -4.63
CA GLY A 59 -12.61 -2.68 -4.68
C GLY A 59 -13.98 -3.29 -4.99
N THR A 60 -15.02 -2.87 -4.28
CA THR A 60 -16.40 -3.31 -4.52
C THR A 60 -16.88 -2.93 -5.92
N LEU A 61 -16.59 -1.70 -6.38
CA LEU A 61 -16.95 -1.25 -7.73
C LEU A 61 -16.28 -2.11 -8.81
N VAL A 62 -14.97 -2.32 -8.72
CA VAL A 62 -14.22 -3.13 -9.70
C VAL A 62 -14.68 -4.58 -9.68
N GLN A 63 -14.98 -5.14 -8.50
CA GLN A 63 -15.55 -6.49 -8.39
C GLN A 63 -16.93 -6.59 -9.04
N TYR A 64 -17.80 -5.59 -8.84
CA TYR A 64 -19.11 -5.54 -9.48
C TYR A 64 -19.00 -5.48 -11.01
N LEU A 65 -18.13 -4.61 -11.54
CA LEU A 65 -17.87 -4.53 -12.98
C LEU A 65 -17.30 -5.84 -13.54
N ALA A 66 -16.37 -6.47 -12.84
CA ALA A 66 -15.82 -7.76 -13.24
C ALA A 66 -16.90 -8.85 -13.30
N ARG A 67 -17.82 -8.89 -12.33
CA ARG A 67 -18.95 -9.84 -12.34
C ARG A 67 -19.92 -9.58 -13.49
N MET A 68 -20.18 -8.32 -13.83
CA MET A 68 -21.04 -7.98 -14.97
C MET A 68 -20.44 -8.45 -16.30
N ILE A 69 -19.11 -8.37 -16.47
CA ILE A 69 -18.42 -8.78 -17.70
C ILE A 69 -18.31 -10.31 -17.82
N PHE A 70 -17.94 -11.00 -16.73
CA PHE A 70 -17.69 -12.45 -16.78
C PHE A 70 -18.91 -13.32 -16.45
N SER A 71 -20.00 -12.72 -15.95
CA SER A 71 -21.20 -13.40 -15.47
C SER A 71 -20.87 -14.55 -14.48
N PHE A 72 -21.86 -15.36 -14.12
CA PHE A 72 -21.65 -16.53 -13.26
C PHE A 72 -21.00 -17.71 -14.02
N GLU A 73 -21.14 -17.79 -15.35
CA GLU A 73 -20.48 -18.78 -16.22
C GLU A 73 -19.14 -18.28 -16.78
N TYR A 74 -18.16 -18.08 -15.90
CA TYR A 74 -16.86 -17.48 -16.25
C TYR A 74 -15.99 -18.33 -17.19
N GLU A 75 -16.16 -19.66 -17.23
CA GLU A 75 -15.25 -20.55 -17.95
C GLU A 75 -15.26 -20.35 -19.47
N LYS A 76 -16.45 -20.13 -20.06
CA LYS A 76 -16.58 -19.92 -21.52
C LYS A 76 -16.08 -18.54 -21.93
N THR A 77 -16.39 -17.51 -21.15
CA THR A 77 -16.03 -16.11 -21.43
C THR A 77 -14.53 -15.88 -21.24
N LEU A 78 -13.89 -16.48 -20.23
CA LEU A 78 -12.44 -16.36 -20.01
C LEU A 78 -11.58 -16.97 -21.10
N LYS A 79 -12.07 -17.99 -21.83
CA LYS A 79 -11.33 -18.58 -22.95
C LYS A 79 -11.14 -17.59 -24.11
N TYR A 80 -12.10 -16.70 -24.32
CA TYR A 80 -12.07 -15.72 -25.41
C TYR A 80 -11.63 -14.32 -24.95
N PHE A 81 -12.13 -13.85 -23.81
CA PHE A 81 -11.86 -12.50 -23.30
C PHE A 81 -10.74 -12.44 -22.26
N GLY A 82 -10.23 -13.58 -21.79
CA GLY A 82 -9.25 -13.63 -20.70
C GLY A 82 -7.95 -12.88 -21.00
N SER A 83 -7.45 -12.96 -22.24
CA SER A 83 -6.22 -12.29 -22.64
C SER A 83 -6.38 -10.77 -22.80
N VAL A 84 -7.54 -10.33 -23.28
CA VAL A 84 -7.87 -8.89 -23.37
C VAL A 84 -8.03 -8.31 -21.98
N TRP A 85 -8.81 -8.97 -21.12
CA TRP A 85 -8.99 -8.54 -19.73
C TRP A 85 -7.66 -8.55 -18.96
N GLY A 86 -6.85 -9.59 -19.15
CA GLY A 86 -5.51 -9.64 -18.56
C GLY A 86 -4.59 -8.54 -19.10
N GLY A 87 -4.71 -8.18 -20.37
CA GLY A 87 -4.02 -7.02 -20.93
C GLY A 87 -4.40 -5.73 -20.23
N ILE A 88 -5.69 -5.47 -20.00
CA ILE A 88 -6.17 -4.29 -19.26
C ILE A 88 -5.62 -4.30 -17.83
N ALA A 89 -5.76 -5.43 -17.13
CA ALA A 89 -5.33 -5.57 -15.74
C ALA A 89 -3.82 -5.37 -15.56
N ILE A 90 -3.01 -6.04 -16.39
CA ILE A 90 -1.55 -5.95 -16.31
C ILE A 90 -1.07 -4.58 -16.78
N THR A 91 -1.75 -3.94 -17.73
CA THR A 91 -1.45 -2.55 -18.12
C THR A 91 -1.69 -1.58 -16.97
N ALA A 92 -2.80 -1.72 -16.24
CA ALA A 92 -3.06 -0.93 -15.04
C ALA A 92 -2.00 -1.16 -13.95
N ILE A 93 -1.56 -2.42 -13.76
CA ILE A 93 -0.46 -2.75 -12.85
C ILE A 93 0.87 -2.17 -13.33
N THR A 94 1.16 -2.23 -14.63
CA THR A 94 2.39 -1.68 -15.24
C THR A 94 2.42 -0.16 -15.07
N TYR A 95 1.30 0.51 -15.28
CA TYR A 95 1.16 1.94 -15.01
C TYR A 95 1.43 2.27 -13.55
N PHE A 96 0.84 1.50 -12.63
CA PHE A 96 1.09 1.68 -11.20
C PHE A 96 2.57 1.52 -10.86
N ILE A 97 3.22 0.46 -11.36
CA ILE A 97 4.65 0.22 -11.17
C ILE A 97 5.48 1.34 -11.79
N LEU A 98 5.18 1.79 -13.01
CA LEU A 98 5.92 2.86 -13.68
C LEU A 98 5.79 4.17 -12.93
N ILE A 99 4.59 4.59 -12.53
CA ILE A 99 4.41 5.87 -11.84
C ILE A 99 4.99 5.85 -10.44
N LYS A 100 4.75 4.80 -9.64
CA LYS A 100 5.33 4.70 -8.30
C LYS A 100 6.84 4.46 -8.37
N GLY A 101 7.28 3.52 -9.20
CA GLY A 101 8.68 3.15 -9.36
C GLY A 101 9.51 4.29 -9.93
N ALA A 102 9.00 5.03 -10.93
CA ALA A 102 9.75 6.13 -11.52
C ALA A 102 9.89 7.35 -10.61
N LYS A 103 8.87 7.67 -9.81
CA LYS A 103 8.92 8.83 -8.89
C LYS A 103 9.89 8.63 -7.72
N GLY A 104 10.16 7.38 -7.32
CA GLY A 104 11.02 7.05 -6.19
C GLY A 104 12.42 6.54 -6.57
N SER A 105 12.70 6.38 -7.87
CA SER A 105 13.96 5.82 -8.33
C SER A 105 15.04 6.90 -8.41
N SER A 106 16.17 6.68 -7.75
CA SER A 106 17.38 7.49 -7.89
C SER A 106 18.05 7.33 -9.27
N PHE A 107 17.58 6.37 -10.07
CA PHE A 107 18.11 6.08 -11.41
C PHE A 107 17.33 6.78 -12.53
N ILE A 108 16.20 7.43 -12.24
CA ILE A 108 15.38 8.10 -13.25
C ILE A 108 15.60 9.62 -13.18
N THR A 109 16.06 10.19 -14.30
CA THR A 109 16.25 11.64 -14.43
C THR A 109 14.90 12.38 -14.51
N ALA A 110 14.89 13.66 -14.13
CA ALA A 110 13.69 14.49 -14.21
C ALA A 110 13.15 14.61 -15.65
N GLU A 111 14.02 14.61 -16.64
CA GLU A 111 13.67 14.58 -18.07
C GLU A 111 12.93 13.29 -18.43
N THR A 112 13.47 12.14 -18.01
CA THR A 112 12.83 10.83 -18.23
C THR A 112 11.47 10.76 -17.55
N LEU A 113 11.35 11.29 -16.32
CA LEU A 113 10.07 11.34 -15.61
C LEU A 113 9.04 12.21 -16.34
N THR A 114 9.48 13.32 -16.93
CA THR A 114 8.61 14.22 -17.70
C THR A 114 8.18 13.56 -19.01
N TRP A 115 9.09 12.86 -19.68
CA TRP A 115 8.78 12.07 -20.88
C TRP A 115 7.78 10.95 -20.60
N ILE A 116 7.90 10.24 -19.47
CA ILE A 116 6.92 9.21 -19.06
C ILE A 116 5.55 9.84 -18.88
N LYS A 117 5.46 11.01 -18.24
CA LYS A 117 4.19 11.72 -18.04
C LYS A 117 3.56 12.19 -19.36
N SER A 118 4.35 12.74 -20.28
CA SER A 118 3.83 13.22 -21.57
C SER A 118 3.40 12.07 -22.48
N ASN A 119 4.06 10.91 -22.40
CA ASN A 119 3.79 9.75 -23.25
C ASN A 119 3.00 8.65 -22.54
N THR A 120 2.37 8.96 -21.40
CA THR A 120 1.66 7.96 -20.58
C THR A 120 0.62 7.20 -21.40
N LEU A 121 -0.19 7.89 -22.22
CA LEU A 121 -1.21 7.24 -23.03
C LEU A 121 -0.59 6.25 -24.05
N SER A 122 0.47 6.66 -24.74
CA SER A 122 1.20 5.80 -25.69
C SER A 122 1.78 4.57 -25.00
N ILE A 123 2.37 4.74 -23.82
CA ILE A 123 2.89 3.64 -23.00
C ILE A 123 1.76 2.67 -22.62
N LEU A 124 0.59 3.18 -22.23
CA LEU A 124 -0.57 2.36 -21.87
C LEU A 124 -1.08 1.56 -23.06
N VAL A 125 -1.21 2.17 -24.24
CA VAL A 125 -1.70 1.49 -25.45
C VAL A 125 -0.72 0.41 -25.90
N VAL A 126 0.58 0.73 -25.96
CA VAL A 126 1.62 -0.26 -26.33
C VAL A 126 1.68 -1.38 -25.31
N SER A 127 1.60 -1.07 -24.01
CA SER A 127 1.57 -2.08 -22.94
C SER A 127 0.32 -2.96 -23.06
N PHE A 128 -0.84 -2.38 -23.32
CA PHE A 128 -2.09 -3.13 -23.48
C PHE A 128 -2.00 -4.12 -24.63
N VAL A 129 -1.59 -3.66 -25.82
CA VAL A 129 -1.42 -4.53 -26.98
C VAL A 129 -0.36 -5.60 -26.71
N GLY A 130 0.80 -5.21 -26.16
CA GLY A 130 1.89 -6.13 -25.83
C GLY A 130 1.49 -7.21 -24.83
N TRP A 131 0.83 -6.84 -23.74
CA TRP A 131 0.37 -7.79 -22.71
C TRP A 131 -0.76 -8.67 -23.23
N THR A 132 -1.70 -8.14 -24.00
CA THR A 132 -2.77 -8.97 -24.61
C THR A 132 -2.19 -10.01 -25.56
N VAL A 133 -1.27 -9.62 -26.44
CA VAL A 133 -0.60 -10.54 -27.37
C VAL A 133 0.21 -11.58 -26.59
N LEU A 134 0.99 -11.15 -25.60
CA LEU A 134 1.81 -12.06 -24.78
C LEU A 134 0.94 -13.08 -24.04
N LEU A 135 -0.13 -12.63 -23.37
CA LEU A 135 -1.06 -13.53 -22.67
C LEU A 135 -1.75 -14.51 -23.62
N GLN A 136 -2.11 -14.05 -24.81
CA GLN A 136 -2.71 -14.90 -25.83
C GLN A 136 -1.73 -16.00 -26.28
N LEU A 137 -0.46 -15.64 -26.55
CA LEU A 137 0.59 -16.59 -26.91
C LEU A 137 0.88 -17.57 -25.76
N LEU A 138 0.97 -17.11 -24.52
CA LEU A 138 1.18 -17.98 -23.36
C LEU A 138 0.01 -18.96 -23.16
N SER A 139 -1.21 -18.51 -23.41
CA SER A 139 -2.39 -19.36 -23.34
C SER A 139 -2.40 -20.42 -24.45
N TRP A 140 -2.00 -20.06 -25.67
CA TRP A 140 -1.94 -21.00 -26.81
C TRP A 140 -0.80 -22.02 -26.69
N LEU A 141 0.41 -21.57 -26.38
CA LEU A 141 1.61 -22.42 -26.37
C LEU A 141 1.71 -23.27 -25.10
N PHE A 142 1.40 -22.68 -23.95
CA PHE A 142 1.64 -23.31 -22.65
C PHE A 142 0.36 -23.62 -21.87
N LYS A 143 -0.82 -23.27 -22.39
CA LYS A 143 -2.13 -23.46 -21.72
C LYS A 143 -2.17 -22.86 -20.31
N ILE A 144 -1.39 -21.80 -20.08
CA ILE A 144 -1.34 -21.11 -18.80
C ILE A 144 -2.67 -20.40 -18.56
N LYS A 145 -3.21 -20.53 -17.34
CA LYS A 145 -4.43 -19.82 -16.91
C LYS A 145 -4.13 -18.33 -16.76
N THR A 146 -4.72 -17.49 -17.60
CA THR A 146 -4.51 -16.04 -17.62
C THR A 146 -4.77 -15.38 -16.25
N LEU A 147 -5.81 -15.82 -15.52
CA LEU A 147 -6.10 -15.33 -14.16
C LEU A 147 -4.95 -15.58 -13.17
N LYS A 148 -4.31 -16.76 -13.23
CA LYS A 148 -3.17 -17.07 -12.35
C LYS A 148 -2.00 -16.13 -12.62
N PHE A 149 -1.75 -15.82 -13.89
CA PHE A 149 -0.70 -14.89 -14.28
C PHE A 149 -1.00 -13.46 -13.83
N ILE A 150 -2.24 -12.99 -14.00
CA ILE A 150 -2.67 -11.67 -13.51
C ILE A 150 -2.48 -11.57 -11.99
N VAL A 151 -2.92 -12.60 -11.23
CA VAL A 151 -2.77 -12.63 -9.77
C VAL A 151 -1.29 -12.62 -9.37
N LEU A 152 -0.43 -13.36 -10.08
CA LEU A 152 1.01 -13.35 -9.82
C LEU A 152 1.62 -11.95 -9.99
N VAL A 153 1.36 -11.30 -11.13
CA VAL A 153 1.87 -9.95 -11.42
C VAL A 153 1.29 -8.92 -10.44
N GLY A 154 0.00 -9.03 -10.09
CA GLY A 154 -0.64 -8.16 -9.12
C GLY A 154 -0.06 -8.31 -7.71
N THR A 155 0.21 -9.55 -7.29
CA THR A 155 0.83 -9.84 -5.99
C THR A 155 2.25 -9.30 -5.93
N PHE A 156 3.01 -9.45 -7.02
CA PHE A 156 4.34 -8.85 -7.14
C PHE A 156 4.30 -7.32 -7.03
N ALA A 157 3.36 -6.67 -7.72
CA ALA A 157 3.20 -5.21 -7.66
C ALA A 157 2.83 -4.72 -6.25
N LEU A 158 1.95 -5.47 -5.56
CA LEU A 158 1.57 -5.19 -4.18
C LEU A 158 2.78 -5.36 -3.24
N ALA A 159 3.55 -6.42 -3.40
CA ALA A 159 4.76 -6.68 -2.62
C ALA A 159 5.81 -5.57 -2.81
N MET A 160 6.05 -5.13 -4.05
CA MET A 160 6.92 -3.99 -4.34
C MET A 160 6.44 -2.72 -3.64
N ALA A 161 5.14 -2.42 -3.72
CA ALA A 161 4.58 -1.21 -3.14
C ALA A 161 4.68 -1.20 -1.60
N PHE A 162 4.47 -2.35 -0.95
CA PHE A 162 4.65 -2.47 0.50
C PHE A 162 6.12 -2.40 0.89
N ALA A 163 7.01 -3.11 0.18
CA ALA A 163 8.44 -3.07 0.44
C ALA A 163 9.01 -1.65 0.32
N GLY A 164 8.59 -0.88 -0.69
CA GLY A 164 9.01 0.51 -0.84
C GLY A 164 8.55 1.41 0.31
N ASN A 165 7.29 1.26 0.75
CA ASN A 165 6.76 2.02 1.88
C ASN A 165 7.45 1.64 3.20
N ASP A 166 7.64 0.35 3.46
CA ASP A 166 8.27 -0.16 4.68
C ASP A 166 9.76 0.12 4.73
N LEU A 167 10.45 0.16 3.59
CA LEU A 167 11.85 0.56 3.53
C LEU A 167 12.03 1.99 4.05
N VAL A 168 11.21 2.94 3.58
CA VAL A 168 11.28 4.34 4.04
C VAL A 168 10.96 4.45 5.54
N ASN A 169 9.96 3.70 6.01
CA ASN A 169 9.64 3.62 7.43
C ASN A 169 10.82 3.10 8.26
N PHE A 170 11.51 2.07 7.77
CA PHE A 170 12.65 1.46 8.45
C PHE A 170 13.88 2.38 8.51
N ILE A 171 14.19 3.09 7.42
CA ILE A 171 15.39 3.94 7.35
C ILE A 171 15.17 5.39 7.79
N GLY A 172 13.92 5.86 7.86
CA GLY A 172 13.62 7.28 8.05
C GLY A 172 14.19 7.85 9.34
N VAL A 173 14.00 7.15 10.47
CA VAL A 173 14.47 7.61 11.79
C VAL A 173 16.01 7.54 11.90
N PRO A 174 16.70 6.43 11.55
CA PRO A 174 18.16 6.39 11.54
C PRO A 174 18.79 7.43 10.62
N LEU A 175 18.19 7.68 9.44
CA LEU A 175 18.72 8.66 8.50
C LEU A 175 18.57 10.09 9.01
N ALA A 176 17.44 10.43 9.63
CA ALA A 176 17.26 11.73 10.28
C ALA A 176 18.30 11.96 11.39
N GLY A 177 18.60 10.93 12.18
CA GLY A 177 19.68 10.98 13.18
C GLY A 177 21.06 11.19 12.56
N PHE A 178 21.36 10.49 11.47
CA PHE A 178 22.64 10.63 10.76
C PHE A 178 22.82 12.01 10.13
N GLU A 179 21.79 12.58 9.52
CA GLU A 179 21.86 13.94 8.97
C GLU A 179 21.97 15.00 10.06
N SER A 180 21.30 14.80 11.21
CA SER A 180 21.47 15.66 12.39
C SER A 180 22.91 15.64 12.89
N PHE A 181 23.54 14.46 12.92
CA PHE A 181 24.95 14.30 13.31
C PHE A 181 25.91 14.98 12.33
N LYS A 182 25.68 14.84 11.02
CA LYS A 182 26.46 15.56 10.01
C LYS A 182 26.35 17.07 10.16
N ALA A 183 25.14 17.57 10.37
CA ALA A 183 24.89 19.00 10.57
C ALA A 183 25.64 19.52 11.81
N TYR A 184 25.69 18.73 12.89
CA TYR A 184 26.47 19.04 14.08
C TYR A 184 27.99 19.06 13.83
N ILE A 185 28.53 18.10 13.08
CA ILE A 185 29.95 18.14 12.70
C ILE A 185 30.23 19.37 11.82
N ALA A 186 29.34 19.66 10.87
CA ALA A 186 29.49 20.76 9.93
C ALA A 186 29.36 22.15 10.58
N SER A 187 28.59 22.28 11.67
CA SER A 187 28.45 23.56 12.38
C SER A 187 29.72 23.96 13.13
N GLY A 188 30.64 23.03 13.38
CA GLY A 188 31.91 23.28 14.09
C GLY A 188 31.71 23.72 15.56
N SER A 189 30.47 23.79 16.03
CA SER A 189 30.10 24.15 17.39
C SER A 189 30.33 22.95 18.31
N GLY A 190 31.28 23.03 19.23
CA GLY A 190 31.50 22.01 20.27
C GLY A 190 30.38 21.91 21.31
N GLU A 191 29.34 22.73 21.16
CA GLU A 191 28.17 22.86 22.04
C GLU A 191 26.91 22.34 21.30
N PRO A 192 26.45 21.11 21.61
CA PRO A 192 25.26 20.52 20.99
C PRO A 192 23.96 21.31 21.18
N GLY A 193 23.88 22.11 22.24
CA GLY A 193 22.67 22.87 22.60
C GLY A 193 22.36 24.06 21.69
N LEU A 194 23.33 24.51 20.90
CA LEU A 194 23.19 25.70 20.03
C LEU A 194 22.71 25.38 18.61
N LEU A 195 22.69 24.10 18.22
CA LEU A 195 22.30 23.69 16.87
C LEU A 195 20.77 23.57 16.77
N THR A 196 20.17 24.40 15.91
CA THR A 196 18.77 24.23 15.52
C THR A 196 18.62 23.11 14.50
N MET A 197 17.61 22.24 14.68
CA MET A 197 17.32 21.13 13.76
C MET A 197 16.61 21.58 12.47
N GLU A 198 16.85 22.81 12.03
CA GLU A 198 16.23 23.41 10.84
C GLU A 198 16.60 22.64 9.56
N VAL A 199 17.78 22.01 9.54
CA VAL A 199 18.23 21.14 8.45
C VAL A 199 17.25 20.00 8.14
N LEU A 200 16.47 19.56 9.13
CA LEU A 200 15.49 18.48 9.00
C LEU A 200 14.15 18.94 8.41
N GLN A 201 13.93 20.24 8.23
CA GLN A 201 12.73 20.76 7.56
C GLN A 201 12.79 20.51 6.04
N GLY A 202 14.00 20.39 5.48
CA GLY A 202 14.22 20.10 4.08
C GLY A 202 13.97 18.64 3.70
N LYS A 203 13.97 18.35 2.40
CA LYS A 203 13.96 16.96 1.92
C LYS A 203 15.33 16.34 2.16
N VAL A 204 15.39 15.37 3.07
CA VAL A 204 16.57 14.54 3.23
C VAL A 204 16.71 13.64 2.00
N GLN A 205 17.76 13.88 1.20
CA GLN A 205 18.09 13.01 0.08
C GLN A 205 18.84 11.80 0.62
N THR A 206 18.22 10.62 0.53
CA THR A 206 18.88 9.37 0.92
C THR A 206 19.83 8.90 -0.17
N PRO A 207 21.13 8.72 0.13
CA PRO A 207 22.04 8.07 -0.80
C PRO A 207 21.58 6.65 -1.15
N THR A 208 21.69 6.26 -2.42
CA THR A 208 21.22 4.95 -2.94
C THR A 208 21.81 3.76 -2.19
N HIS A 209 23.06 3.85 -1.72
CA HIS A 209 23.71 2.75 -1.00
C HIS A 209 23.03 2.45 0.35
N PHE A 210 22.53 3.46 1.08
CA PHE A 210 21.77 3.24 2.31
C PHE A 210 20.46 2.51 2.04
N LEU A 211 19.75 2.88 0.97
CA LEU A 211 18.53 2.20 0.54
C LEU A 211 18.79 0.73 0.18
N LEU A 212 19.89 0.46 -0.53
CA LEU A 212 20.26 -0.88 -0.96
C LEU A 212 20.63 -1.77 0.24
N ILE A 213 21.47 -1.27 1.15
CA ILE A 213 21.86 -1.99 2.37
C ILE A 213 20.64 -2.26 3.24
N ALA A 214 19.78 -1.26 3.44
CA ALA A 214 18.55 -1.43 4.23
C ALA A 214 17.60 -2.45 3.58
N GLY A 215 17.48 -2.45 2.25
CA GLY A 215 16.71 -3.45 1.51
C GLY A 215 17.25 -4.87 1.73
N ILE A 216 18.57 -5.05 1.66
CA ILE A 216 19.21 -6.35 1.95
C ILE A 216 18.93 -6.80 3.38
N ILE A 217 19.11 -5.90 4.36
CA ILE A 217 18.84 -6.21 5.78
C ILE A 217 17.38 -6.60 5.98
N MET A 218 16.45 -5.88 5.36
CA MET A 218 15.01 -6.16 5.42
C MET A 218 14.68 -7.52 4.81
N ILE A 219 15.24 -7.86 3.65
CA ILE A 219 15.04 -9.18 3.03
C ILE A 219 15.61 -10.29 3.91
N ALA A 220 16.84 -10.13 4.41
CA ALA A 220 17.50 -11.11 5.27
C ALA A 220 16.72 -11.35 6.56
N THR A 221 16.23 -10.28 7.21
CA THR A 221 15.43 -10.38 8.43
C THR A 221 14.08 -11.05 8.18
N LEU A 222 13.37 -10.70 7.09
CA LEU A 222 12.11 -11.37 6.73
C LEU A 222 12.32 -12.87 6.46
N TRP A 223 13.40 -13.24 5.80
CA TRP A 223 13.66 -14.64 5.46
C TRP A 223 14.05 -15.49 6.68
N LEU A 224 14.85 -14.93 7.59
CA LEU A 224 15.35 -15.61 8.79
C LEU A 224 14.34 -15.56 9.97
N SER A 225 13.39 -14.63 9.96
CA SER A 225 12.46 -14.43 11.07
C SER A 225 11.43 -15.55 11.18
N LYS A 226 11.51 -16.33 12.27
CA LYS A 226 10.48 -17.30 12.66
C LYS A 226 9.12 -16.63 12.90
N LYS A 227 9.13 -15.40 13.42
CA LYS A 227 7.91 -14.63 13.70
C LYS A 227 7.20 -14.23 12.41
N ALA A 228 7.95 -13.75 11.41
CA ALA A 228 7.40 -13.42 10.09
C ALA A 228 6.72 -14.65 9.46
N ARG A 229 7.38 -15.82 9.48
CA ARG A 229 6.78 -17.08 8.98
C ARG A 229 5.50 -17.47 9.73
N SER A 230 5.46 -17.31 11.05
CA SER A 230 4.27 -17.59 11.87
C SER A 230 3.10 -16.67 11.53
N VAL A 231 3.36 -15.38 11.30
CA VAL A 231 2.36 -14.40 10.88
C VAL A 231 1.83 -14.75 9.49
N THR A 232 2.70 -15.00 8.51
CA THR A 232 2.29 -15.42 7.16
C THR A 232 1.45 -16.69 7.18
N LYS A 233 1.80 -17.68 8.02
CA LYS A 233 0.98 -18.89 8.17
C LYS A 233 -0.42 -18.56 8.69
N THR A 234 -0.51 -17.71 9.71
CA THR A 234 -1.80 -17.29 10.27
C THR A 234 -2.64 -16.50 9.26
N GLU A 235 -2.01 -15.60 8.49
CA GLU A 235 -2.69 -14.85 7.42
C GLU A 235 -3.21 -15.76 6.32
N LEU A 236 -2.42 -16.75 5.89
CA LEU A 236 -2.85 -17.76 4.92
C LEU A 236 -4.02 -18.59 5.47
N ASP A 237 -3.94 -19.02 6.73
CA ASP A 237 -5.01 -19.76 7.41
C ASP A 237 -6.30 -18.92 7.52
N LEU A 238 -6.21 -17.61 7.80
CA LEU A 238 -7.35 -16.69 7.83
C LEU A 238 -7.94 -16.40 6.44
N SER A 239 -7.10 -16.39 5.40
CA SER A 239 -7.54 -16.18 4.02
C SER A 239 -8.13 -17.43 3.36
N ARG A 240 -8.09 -18.57 4.07
CA ARG A 240 -8.56 -19.85 3.55
C ARG A 240 -10.07 -19.81 3.32
N GLN A 241 -10.47 -20.06 2.07
CA GLN A 241 -11.88 -20.09 1.65
C GLN A 241 -12.52 -21.48 1.77
N SER A 242 -11.77 -22.51 2.16
CA SER A 242 -12.29 -23.86 2.38
C SER A 242 -12.82 -24.01 3.81
N GLU A 243 -13.96 -24.68 3.96
CA GLU A 243 -14.54 -25.00 5.27
C GLU A 243 -13.52 -25.66 6.21
N GLY A 244 -13.51 -25.18 7.44
CA GLY A 244 -12.68 -25.69 8.52
C GLY A 244 -13.02 -24.97 9.81
N ILE A 245 -12.47 -25.44 10.93
CA ILE A 245 -12.75 -24.85 12.25
C ILE A 245 -12.23 -23.41 12.28
N GLU A 246 -13.14 -22.43 12.25
CA GLU A 246 -12.81 -21.01 12.35
C GLU A 246 -12.30 -20.69 13.76
N ARG A 247 -11.16 -20.03 13.84
CA ARG A 247 -10.49 -19.74 15.13
C ARG A 247 -11.05 -18.48 15.81
N PHE A 248 -11.81 -17.65 15.10
CA PHE A 248 -12.35 -16.38 15.57
C PHE A 248 -13.81 -16.24 15.14
N GLU A 249 -14.66 -15.75 16.05
CA GLU A 249 -16.05 -15.45 15.72
C GLU A 249 -16.18 -14.17 14.88
N SER A 250 -17.28 -14.07 14.12
CA SER A 250 -17.63 -12.86 13.35
C SER A 250 -17.76 -11.63 14.25
N SER A 251 -17.21 -10.48 13.82
CA SER A 251 -17.35 -9.24 14.58
C SER A 251 -18.78 -8.69 14.50
N PHE A 252 -19.21 -7.94 15.51
CA PHE A 252 -20.52 -7.29 15.52
C PHE A 252 -20.78 -6.42 14.28
N VAL A 253 -19.75 -5.65 13.87
CA VAL A 253 -19.82 -4.76 12.71
C VAL A 253 -19.99 -5.57 11.41
N ALA A 254 -19.24 -6.66 11.24
CA ALA A 254 -19.40 -7.55 10.09
C ALA A 254 -20.82 -8.12 10.02
N ARG A 255 -21.36 -8.58 11.15
CA ARG A 255 -22.74 -9.08 11.24
C ARG A 255 -23.79 -8.00 10.94
N ALA A 256 -23.55 -6.76 11.34
CA ALA A 256 -24.46 -5.65 11.04
C ALA A 256 -24.48 -5.31 9.54
N ILE A 257 -23.32 -5.29 8.89
CA ILE A 257 -23.19 -5.01 7.46
C ILE A 257 -23.86 -6.11 6.63
N VAL A 258 -23.58 -7.39 6.92
CA VAL A 258 -24.18 -8.51 6.17
C VAL A 258 -25.71 -8.50 6.32
N ARG A 259 -26.21 -8.27 7.54
CA ARG A 259 -27.66 -8.18 7.76
C ARG A 259 -28.28 -7.00 7.00
N GLY A 260 -27.66 -5.82 7.04
CA GLY A 260 -28.12 -4.67 6.27
C GLY A 260 -28.13 -4.92 4.76
N ALA A 261 -27.11 -5.57 4.22
CA ALA A 261 -27.05 -5.95 2.81
C ALA A 261 -28.14 -6.96 2.43
N ILE A 262 -28.38 -7.98 3.25
CA ILE A 262 -29.45 -8.96 3.03
C ILE A 262 -30.82 -8.27 3.06
N SER A 263 -31.06 -7.38 4.03
CA SER A 263 -32.30 -6.61 4.10
C SER A 263 -32.51 -5.75 2.85
N LEU A 264 -31.46 -5.08 2.37
CA LEU A 264 -31.53 -4.26 1.16
C LEU A 264 -31.85 -5.10 -0.09
N VAL A 265 -31.22 -6.26 -0.24
CA VAL A 265 -31.46 -7.20 -1.35
C VAL A 265 -32.88 -7.77 -1.30
N SER A 266 -33.36 -8.12 -0.10
CA SER A 266 -34.71 -8.65 0.10
C SER A 266 -35.83 -7.65 -0.24
N LEU A 267 -35.53 -6.35 -0.21
CA LEU A 267 -36.46 -5.29 -0.62
C LEU A 267 -36.53 -5.13 -2.14
N THR A 268 -35.50 -5.56 -2.88
CA THR A 268 -35.36 -5.34 -4.33
C THR A 268 -35.75 -6.54 -5.19
N ASP A 269 -35.83 -7.76 -4.65
CA ASP A 269 -36.26 -8.95 -5.42
C ASP A 269 -36.89 -10.04 -4.51
N PRO A 270 -38.20 -10.33 -4.62
CA PRO A 270 -38.80 -11.46 -3.90
C PRO A 270 -38.41 -12.84 -4.47
N ILE A 271 -37.79 -12.89 -5.66
CA ILE A 271 -37.47 -14.15 -6.37
C ILE A 271 -36.02 -14.61 -6.12
N SER A 272 -35.08 -13.72 -5.78
CA SER A 272 -33.67 -14.06 -5.57
C SER A 272 -33.36 -14.64 -4.18
N VAL A 273 -34.26 -14.46 -3.20
CA VAL A 273 -34.10 -14.91 -1.80
C VAL A 273 -34.09 -16.44 -1.68
N VAL A 274 -34.82 -17.15 -2.54
CA VAL A 274 -34.93 -18.62 -2.49
C VAL A 274 -33.60 -19.30 -2.86
N VAL A 275 -32.83 -18.71 -3.78
CA VAL A 275 -31.54 -19.27 -4.23
C VAL A 275 -30.44 -19.08 -3.17
N PHE A 276 -30.50 -17.99 -2.39
CA PHE A 276 -29.46 -17.71 -1.38
C PHE A 276 -29.68 -18.46 -0.07
N GLN A 277 -30.92 -18.75 0.33
CA GLN A 277 -31.20 -19.52 1.55
C GLN A 277 -30.79 -21.01 1.45
N GLN A 278 -30.70 -21.58 0.25
CA GLN A 278 -30.18 -22.94 0.06
C GLN A 278 -28.66 -23.05 0.22
N PHE A 279 -27.92 -21.93 0.15
CA PHE A 279 -26.46 -21.93 0.30
C PHE A 279 -25.97 -21.88 1.75
N HIS A 280 -26.87 -21.73 2.72
CA HIS A 280 -26.55 -21.61 4.15
C HIS A 280 -27.03 -22.82 5.00
N ARG A 281 -27.25 -23.98 4.37
CA ARG A 281 -27.35 -25.27 5.06
C ARG A 281 -26.15 -26.14 4.76
#